data_AF-A0AAW1M909-F1
#
_entry.id   AF-A0AAW1M909-F1
#
_cell.length_a   1.000
_cell.length_b   1.000
_cell.length_c   1.000
_cell.angle_alpha   90.00
_cell.angle_beta   90.00
_cell.angle_gamma   90.00
#
_symmetry.space_group_name_H-M   'P 1'
#
loop_
_entity.id
_entity.type
_entity.pdbx_description
1 polymer ?
#
loop_
_entity_poly.entity_id
_entity_poly.type
_entity_poly.pdbx_seq_one_letter_code
_entity_poly.pdbx_strand_id
1 'polypeptide(L)'
;MNNGLLRHFAPKHLHSGLKTIQLANFFAIRTFNDGMKSILKIFRHMDITVGRYALEYANSRDMARIQLAEKRHEKTSKEARTARRKAAADEQHFFEQEEGELYGPEIAE
;
A
#
# COMPACT_ATOMS: atom_id res chain seq x y z
N MET A 1 13.51 1.44 8.83
CA MET A 1 13.77 1.97 7.48
C MET A 1 13.27 0.96 6.46
N ASN A 2 12.42 1.35 5.49
CA ASN A 2 11.93 0.42 4.48
C ASN A 2 13.04 0.11 3.46
N ASN A 3 13.59 -1.11 3.52
CA ASN A 3 14.70 -1.55 2.68
C ASN A 3 14.37 -1.52 1.17
N GLY A 4 13.09 -1.61 0.79
CA GLY A 4 12.69 -1.51 -0.62
C GLY A 4 12.81 -0.09 -1.17
N LEU A 5 12.41 0.92 -0.39
CA LEU A 5 12.46 2.32 -0.82
C LEU A 5 13.89 2.84 -0.97
N LEU A 6 14.80 2.48 -0.06
CA LEU A 6 16.22 2.82 -0.23
C LEU A 6 16.76 2.25 -1.55
N ARG A 7 16.45 0.99 -1.85
CA ARG A 7 16.93 0.31 -3.07
C ARG A 7 16.38 0.93 -4.35
N HIS A 8 15.24 1.62 -4.29
CA HIS A 8 14.72 2.38 -5.43
C HIS A 8 15.63 3.56 -5.79
N PHE A 9 16.24 4.20 -4.79
CA PHE A 9 17.15 5.34 -4.99
C PHE A 9 18.62 4.90 -5.12
N ALA A 10 19.02 3.84 -4.42
CA ALA A 10 20.37 3.29 -4.43
C ALA A 10 20.33 1.76 -4.59
N PRO A 11 20.30 1.25 -5.83
CA PRO A 11 20.28 -0.19 -6.09
C PRO A 11 21.55 -0.87 -5.58
N LYS A 12 21.41 -2.05 -4.98
CA LYS A 12 22.53 -2.80 -4.38
C LYS A 12 23.61 -3.25 -5.38
N HIS A 13 23.22 -3.46 -6.63
CA HIS A 13 24.13 -3.91 -7.69
C HIS A 13 24.96 -2.76 -8.25
N LEU A 14 24.63 -1.50 -7.91
CA LEU A 14 25.38 -0.32 -8.31
C LEU A 14 26.21 0.16 -7.13
N HIS A 15 27.52 0.29 -7.33
CA HIS A 15 28.38 0.89 -6.31
C HIS A 15 27.99 2.35 -6.10
N SER A 16 27.76 2.73 -4.84
CA SER A 16 27.41 4.10 -4.45
C SER A 16 28.22 4.48 -3.22
N GLY A 17 28.83 5.68 -3.25
CA GLY A 17 29.56 6.21 -2.11
C GLY A 17 28.64 6.53 -0.92
N LEU A 18 29.23 6.65 0.27
CA LEU A 18 28.49 6.88 1.52
C LEU A 18 27.54 8.09 1.44
N LYS A 19 27.99 9.22 0.88
CA LYS A 19 27.17 10.44 0.73
C LYS A 19 25.92 10.19 -0.13
N THR A 20 26.07 9.43 -1.22
CA THR A 20 24.95 9.07 -2.11
C THR A 20 23.95 8.17 -1.38
N ILE A 21 24.42 7.19 -0.62
CA ILE A 21 23.55 6.31 0.19
C ILE A 21 22.80 7.11 1.26
N GLN A 22 23.47 8.05 1.92
CA GLN A 22 22.84 8.92 2.91
C GLN A 22 21.74 9.77 2.28
N LEU A 23 21.99 10.39 1.13
CA LEU A 23 20.98 11.18 0.41
C LEU A 23 19.80 10.32 -0.05
N ALA A 24 20.09 9.14 -0.60
CA ALA A 24 19.07 8.16 -1.00
C ALA A 24 18.19 7.74 0.19
N ASN A 25 18.79 7.56 1.38
CA ASN A 25 18.05 7.29 2.60
C ASN A 25 17.13 8.46 2.98
N PHE A 26 17.63 9.70 2.96
CA PHE A 26 16.80 10.88 3.22
C PHE A 26 15.60 10.96 2.28
N PHE A 27 15.80 10.71 0.98
CA PHE A 27 14.70 10.65 0.01
C PHE A 27 13.72 9.51 0.28
N ALA A 28 14.21 8.32 0.61
CA ALA A 28 13.36 7.17 0.94
C ALA A 28 12.46 7.45 2.16
N ILE A 29 13.01 8.06 3.21
CA ILE A 29 12.25 8.41 4.42
C ILE A 29 11.22 9.49 4.08
N ARG A 30 11.62 10.55 3.40
CA ARG A 30 10.75 11.68 3.07
C ARG A 30 9.61 11.28 2.13
N THR A 31 9.88 10.47 1.11
CA THR A 31 8.82 9.98 0.21
C THR A 31 7.83 9.06 0.87
N PHE A 32 8.26 8.26 1.84
CA PHE A 32 7.36 7.40 2.61
C PHE A 32 6.39 8.22 3.49
N ASN A 33 6.94 9.18 4.24
CA ASN A 33 6.18 9.97 5.21
C ASN A 33 5.36 11.08 4.54
N ASP A 34 6.02 11.89 3.73
CA ASP A 34 5.52 13.18 3.25
C ASP A 34 5.10 13.14 1.76
N GLY A 35 5.41 12.05 1.05
CA GLY A 35 5.17 11.90 -0.39
C GLY A 35 6.27 12.52 -1.27
N MET A 36 6.12 12.40 -2.58
CA MET A 36 7.05 12.88 -3.62
C MET A 36 7.21 14.39 -3.64
N LYS A 37 6.20 15.16 -3.22
CA LYS A 37 6.33 16.62 -3.07
C LYS A 37 7.47 17.04 -2.16
N SER A 38 7.85 16.21 -1.19
CA SER A 38 8.98 16.48 -0.30
C SER A 38 10.31 16.57 -1.06
N ILE A 39 10.54 15.73 -2.07
CA ILE A 39 11.73 15.79 -2.93
C ILE A 39 11.73 17.09 -3.73
N LEU A 40 10.59 17.51 -4.28
CA LEU A 40 10.50 18.77 -5.03
C LEU A 40 10.83 19.99 -4.15
N LYS A 41 10.46 19.98 -2.87
CA LYS A 41 10.86 21.02 -1.91
C LYS A 41 12.37 21.03 -1.70
N ILE A 42 12.99 19.85 -1.53
CA ILE A 42 14.45 19.72 -1.39
C ILE A 42 15.16 20.24 -2.65
N PHE A 43 14.66 19.93 -3.84
CA PHE A 43 15.22 20.43 -5.10
C PHE A 43 15.19 21.96 -5.17
N ARG A 44 14.08 22.60 -4.77
CA ARG A 44 14.03 24.07 -4.68
C ARG A 44 15.01 24.64 -3.67
N HIS A 45 15.21 23.97 -2.52
CA HIS A 45 16.21 24.38 -1.53
C HIS A 45 17.65 24.24 -2.01
N MET A 46 17.90 23.42 -3.03
CA MET A 46 19.19 23.28 -3.70
C MET A 46 19.26 24.11 -4.99
N ASP A 47 18.36 25.09 -5.14
CA ASP A 47 18.25 25.97 -6.32
C ASP A 47 18.02 25.23 -7.65
N ILE A 48 17.48 24.02 -7.59
CA ILE A 48 17.07 23.26 -8.77
C ILE A 48 15.66 23.71 -9.20
N THR A 49 15.55 24.20 -10.43
CA THR A 49 14.26 24.57 -11.02
C THR A 49 13.37 23.33 -11.20
N VAL A 50 12.18 23.35 -10.58
CA VAL A 50 11.19 22.28 -10.73
C VAL A 50 10.24 22.63 -11.87
N GLY A 51 10.29 21.84 -12.95
CA GLY A 51 9.40 21.98 -14.09
C GLY A 51 7.97 21.54 -13.81
N ARG A 52 7.03 22.00 -14.64
CA ARG A 52 5.59 21.68 -14.55
C ARG A 52 5.32 20.18 -14.50
N TYR A 53 5.93 19.39 -15.39
CA TYR A 53 5.72 17.94 -15.45
C TYR A 53 6.21 17.21 -14.20
N ALA A 54 7.29 17.68 -13.56
CA ALA A 54 7.76 17.11 -12.30
C ALA A 54 6.75 17.36 -11.17
N LEU A 55 6.14 18.55 -11.15
CA LEU A 55 5.08 18.87 -10.20
C LEU A 55 3.81 18.03 -10.43
N GLU A 56 3.37 17.90 -11.68
CA GLU A 56 2.21 17.08 -12.05
C GLU A 56 2.43 15.61 -11.70
N TYR A 57 3.61 15.07 -11.98
CA TYR A 57 3.99 13.71 -11.59
C TYR A 57 3.99 13.51 -10.07
N ALA A 58 4.54 14.45 -9.30
CA ALA A 58 4.52 14.33 -7.84
C ALA A 58 3.09 14.41 -7.28
N ASN A 59 2.23 15.27 -7.84
CA ASN A 59 0.82 15.36 -7.47
C ASN A 59 0.09 14.03 -7.70
N SER A 60 0.22 13.45 -8.90
CA SER A 60 -0.47 12.20 -9.24
C SER A 60 0.01 11.02 -8.39
N ARG A 61 1.33 10.92 -8.17
CA ARG A 61 1.91 9.87 -7.33
C ARG A 61 1.51 9.99 -5.87
N ASP A 62 1.42 11.21 -5.33
CA ASP A 62 0.97 11.42 -3.95
C ASP A 62 -0.52 11.13 -3.77
N MET A 63 -1.35 11.48 -4.76
CA MET A 63 -2.77 11.13 -4.75
C MET A 63 -2.97 9.61 -4.78
N ALA A 64 -2.27 8.89 -5.66
CA ALA A 64 -2.33 7.44 -5.72
C ALA A 64 -1.86 6.78 -4.40
N ARG A 65 -0.84 7.34 -3.75
CA ARG A 65 -0.36 6.88 -2.44
C ARG A 65 -1.44 7.01 -1.37
N ILE A 66 -2.14 8.14 -1.31
CA ILE A 66 -3.22 8.40 -0.36
C ILE A 66 -4.39 7.43 -0.61
N GLN A 67 -4.86 7.33 -1.86
CA GLN A 67 -5.94 6.40 -2.23
C GLN A 67 -5.62 4.95 -1.87
N LEU A 68 -4.39 4.50 -2.10
CA LEU A 68 -3.95 3.16 -1.72
C LEU A 68 -3.93 2.97 -0.20
N ALA A 69 -3.52 4.00 0.55
CA ALA A 69 -3.52 3.97 2.02
C ALA A 69 -4.96 3.89 2.56
N GLU A 70 -5.88 4.69 2.02
CA GLU A 70 -7.30 4.67 2.36
C GLU A 70 -7.92 3.29 2.07
N LYS A 71 -7.70 2.74 0.87
CA LYS A 71 -8.17 1.40 0.50
C LYS A 71 -7.64 0.31 1.44
N ARG A 72 -6.37 0.40 1.85
CA ARG A 72 -5.78 -0.53 2.81
C ARG A 72 -6.43 -0.38 4.18
N HIS A 73 -6.60 0.86 4.63
CA HIS A 73 -7.24 1.17 5.91
C HIS A 73 -8.66 0.60 5.95
N GLU A 74 -9.47 0.88 4.92
CA GLU A 74 -10.81 0.33 4.76
C GLU A 74 -10.80 -1.20 4.78
N LYS A 75 -9.92 -1.85 4.01
CA LYS A 75 -9.81 -3.32 4.00
C LYS A 75 -9.51 -3.90 5.39
N THR A 76 -8.70 -3.20 6.19
CA THR A 76 -8.30 -3.62 7.55
C THR A 76 -9.26 -3.18 8.64
N SER A 77 -10.25 -2.34 8.32
CA SER A 77 -11.18 -1.78 9.29
C SER A 77 -11.95 -2.89 10.00
N LYS A 78 -12.36 -2.63 11.25
CA LYS A 78 -13.14 -3.57 12.03
C LYS A 78 -14.45 -3.91 11.32
N GLU A 79 -15.11 -2.92 10.74
CA GLU A 79 -16.34 -3.07 9.97
C GLU A 79 -16.14 -3.98 8.77
N ALA A 80 -15.10 -3.76 7.97
CA ALA A 80 -14.79 -4.62 6.82
C ALA A 80 -14.46 -6.06 7.25
N ARG A 81 -13.80 -6.24 8.40
CA ARG A 81 -13.56 -7.59 8.96
C ARG A 81 -14.84 -8.24 9.46
N THR A 82 -15.69 -7.51 10.15
CA THR A 82 -16.98 -8.01 10.65
C THR A 82 -17.90 -8.37 9.48
N ALA A 83 -17.99 -7.53 8.45
CA ALA A 83 -18.77 -7.80 7.25
C ALA A 83 -18.31 -9.09 6.55
N ARG A 84 -16.98 -9.30 6.39
CA ARG A 84 -16.46 -10.55 5.83
C ARG A 84 -16.79 -11.78 6.67
N ARG A 85 -16.69 -11.66 8.00
CA ARG A 85 -17.04 -12.77 8.90
C ARG A 85 -18.53 -13.11 8.83
N LYS A 86 -19.38 -12.09 8.75
CA LYS A 86 -20.82 -12.28 8.60
C LYS A 86 -21.15 -12.94 7.26
N ALA A 87 -20.59 -12.45 6.16
CA ALA A 87 -20.80 -13.06 4.84
C ALA A 87 -20.35 -14.54 4.79
N ALA A 88 -19.20 -14.86 5.40
CA ALA A 88 -18.74 -16.25 5.50
C ALA A 88 -19.65 -17.13 6.38
N ALA A 89 -20.19 -16.58 7.47
CA ALA A 89 -21.15 -17.30 8.31
C ALA A 89 -22.49 -17.51 7.60
N ASP A 90 -22.98 -16.52 6.86
CA ASP A 90 -24.21 -16.62 6.08
C ASP A 90 -24.06 -17.67 4.96
N GLU A 91 -22.89 -17.71 4.29
CA GLU A 91 -22.55 -18.72 3.27
C GLU A 91 -22.44 -20.13 3.88
N GLN A 92 -21.80 -20.26 5.05
CA GLN A 92 -21.74 -21.54 5.76
C GLN A 92 -23.13 -22.04 6.19
N HIS A 93 -23.98 -21.15 6.71
CA HIS A 93 -25.36 -21.50 7.07
C HIS A 93 -26.20 -21.91 5.84
N PHE A 94 -25.92 -21.36 4.66
CA PHE A 94 -26.54 -21.80 3.41
C PHE A 94 -26.14 -23.25 3.06
N PHE A 95 -24.84 -23.57 3.10
CA PHE A 95 -24.36 -24.93 2.83
C PHE A 95 -24.83 -25.95 3.87
N GLU A 96 -24.87 -25.59 5.16
CA GLU A 96 -25.40 -26.48 6.21
C GLU A 96 -26.89 -26.80 6.01
N GLN A 97 -27.68 -25.87 5.46
CA GLN A 97 -29.07 -26.14 5.08
C GLN A 97 -29.16 -27.07 3.86
N GLU A 98 -28.38 -26.83 2.81
CA GLU A 98 -28.35 -27.71 1.63
C GLU A 98 -27.86 -29.13 1.96
N GLU A 99 -26.80 -29.28 2.76
CA GLU A 99 -26.32 -30.60 3.17
C GLU A 99 -27.28 -31.29 4.15
N GLY A 100 -27.98 -30.54 5.01
CA GLY A 100 -29.03 -31.08 5.88
C GLY A 100 -30.22 -31.66 5.12
N GLU A 101 -30.59 -31.05 3.99
CA GLU A 101 -31.58 -31.62 3.06
C GLU A 101 -31.04 -32.87 2.33
N LEU A 102 -29.74 -32.89 2.00
CA LEU A 102 -29.07 -33.99 1.30
C LEU A 102 -28.69 -35.17 2.21
N TYR A 103 -28.65 -35.01 3.53
CA TYR A 103 -28.41 -36.09 4.51
C TYR A 103 -29.67 -36.37 5.35
N GLY A 104 -30.84 -36.31 4.72
CA GLY A 104 -32.10 -36.69 5.36
C GLY A 104 -32.07 -38.13 5.91
N PRO A 105 -32.98 -38.47 6.86
CA PRO A 105 -33.01 -39.75 7.57
C PRO A 105 -33.13 -40.99 6.65
N GLU A 106 -33.39 -40.79 5.36
CA GLU A 106 -33.49 -41.86 4.34
C GLU A 106 -32.15 -42.28 3.72
N ILE A 107 -31.04 -41.58 4.03
CA ILE A 107 -29.71 -41.84 3.42
C ILE A 107 -28.74 -42.47 4.45
N ALA A 108 -29.17 -42.53 5.71
CA ALA A 108 -28.52 -43.25 6.79
C ALA A 108 -29.20 -44.61 7.03
N GLU A 109 -29.18 -45.51 6.04
CA GLU A 109 -29.34 -46.96 6.27
C GLU A 109 -27.98 -47.68 6.24
#